data_AF-A0A8J7GMD2-F1
#
_entry.id   AF-A0A8J7GMD2-F1
#
_cell.length_a   1.000
_cell.length_b   1.000
_cell.length_c   1.000
_cell.angle_alpha   90.00
_cell.angle_beta   90.00
_cell.angle_gamma   90.00
#
_symmetry.space_group_name_H-M   'P 1'
#
loop_
_entity.id
_entity.type
_entity.pdbx_description
1 polymer ?
#
loop_
_entity_poly.entity_id
_entity_poly.type
_entity_poly.pdbx_seq_one_letter_code
_entity_poly.pdbx_strand_id
1 'polypeptide(L)'
;MTSRLAALGLITAALLTSVGAAPASASTPTTLTTRQVCAQSLYVRATAAGVIIGTLYYGDNFAVDHYSPSRQWVYGHAYGNVHQDGWVQNGWFC
;
A
#
# COMPACT_ATOMS: atom_id res chain seq x y z
N MET A 1 9.25 -3.83 -74.34
CA MET A 1 9.85 -4.98 -73.61
C MET A 1 11.28 -4.61 -73.25
N THR A 2 11.50 -4.21 -71.99
CA THR A 2 12.84 -4.15 -71.38
C THR A 2 12.66 -4.07 -69.87
N SER A 3 12.93 -5.21 -69.23
CA SER A 3 12.80 -5.45 -67.80
C SER A 3 13.82 -4.63 -66.99
N ARG A 4 13.41 -4.10 -65.84
CA ARG A 4 14.32 -3.75 -64.74
C ARG A 4 13.85 -4.45 -63.47
N LEU A 5 14.56 -5.53 -63.16
CA LEU A 5 14.53 -6.24 -61.88
C LEU A 5 15.30 -5.45 -60.83
N ALA A 6 14.94 -5.75 -59.58
CA ALA A 6 15.72 -5.62 -58.34
C ALA A 6 15.76 -4.24 -57.66
N ALA A 7 15.17 -4.16 -56.47
CA ALA A 7 15.98 -4.28 -55.26
C ALA A 7 15.10 -4.61 -54.04
N LEU A 8 15.51 -5.67 -53.34
CA LEU A 8 15.05 -6.05 -52.01
C LEU A 8 15.32 -4.91 -51.02
N GLY A 9 14.39 -4.68 -50.11
CA GLY A 9 14.57 -3.78 -48.97
C GLY A 9 13.63 -4.14 -47.83
N LEU A 10 13.70 -5.38 -47.34
CA LEU A 10 13.09 -5.78 -46.06
C LEU A 10 13.81 -5.04 -44.94
N ILE A 11 13.27 -3.92 -44.50
CA ILE A 11 13.69 -3.24 -43.26
C ILE A 11 12.62 -3.51 -42.21
N THR A 12 12.66 -4.71 -41.63
CA THR A 12 12.00 -4.99 -40.35
C THR A 12 12.82 -4.33 -39.25
N ALA A 13 12.51 -3.08 -38.93
CA ALA A 13 13.05 -2.42 -37.75
C ALA A 13 12.44 -3.09 -36.50
N ALA A 14 13.19 -4.03 -35.92
CA ALA A 14 12.86 -4.63 -34.64
C ALA A 14 12.98 -3.56 -33.55
N LEU A 15 11.84 -3.06 -33.07
CA LEU A 15 11.76 -2.24 -31.86
C LEU A 15 12.11 -3.13 -30.66
N LEU A 16 13.36 -3.08 -30.22
CA LEU A 16 13.79 -3.58 -28.92
C LEU A 16 13.30 -2.59 -27.86
N THR A 17 12.07 -2.77 -27.37
CA THR A 17 11.59 -2.06 -26.17
C THR A 17 12.31 -2.65 -24.96
N SER A 18 13.34 -1.95 -24.48
CA SER A 18 14.01 -2.26 -23.21
C SER A 18 13.01 -2.12 -22.08
N VAL A 19 12.50 -3.25 -21.58
CA VAL A 19 11.69 -3.30 -20.36
C VAL A 19 12.65 -3.02 -19.20
N GLY A 20 12.65 -1.78 -18.70
CA GLY A 20 13.34 -1.43 -17.47
C GLY A 20 12.74 -2.24 -16.33
N ALA A 21 13.51 -3.17 -15.77
CA ALA A 21 13.15 -3.84 -14.54
C ALA A 21 13.16 -2.78 -13.42
N ALA A 22 11.98 -2.33 -13.00
CA ALA A 22 11.86 -1.54 -11.78
C ALA A 22 12.40 -2.38 -10.60
N PRO A 23 13.19 -1.82 -9.70
CA PRO A 23 13.61 -2.55 -8.51
C PRO A 23 12.35 -2.91 -7.71
N ALA A 24 12.14 -4.21 -7.48
CA ALA A 24 11.18 -4.66 -6.50
C ALA A 24 11.72 -4.25 -5.13
N SER A 25 11.18 -3.17 -4.57
CA SER A 25 11.42 -2.84 -3.17
C SER A 25 10.84 -3.96 -2.32
N ALA A 26 11.70 -4.87 -1.88
CA ALA A 26 11.37 -5.80 -0.81
C ALA A 26 11.21 -4.95 0.46
N SER A 27 9.97 -4.59 0.77
CA SER A 27 9.62 -4.08 2.10
C SER A 27 10.13 -5.11 3.09
N THR A 28 11.07 -4.71 3.95
CA THR A 28 11.39 -5.52 5.13
C THR A 28 10.06 -5.79 5.83
N PRO A 29 9.75 -7.03 6.23
CA PRO A 29 8.53 -7.30 6.94
C PRO A 29 8.59 -6.50 8.23
N THR A 30 7.95 -5.32 8.23
CA THR A 30 7.63 -4.62 9.46
C THR A 30 6.86 -5.63 10.26
N THR A 31 7.39 -6.03 11.40
CA THR A 31 6.75 -7.05 12.23
C THR A 31 5.40 -6.49 12.64
N LEU A 32 4.36 -6.85 11.88
CA LEU A 32 2.99 -6.40 12.08
C LEU A 32 2.59 -6.91 13.45
N THR A 33 2.69 -6.03 14.43
CA THR A 33 2.33 -6.37 15.80
C THR A 33 0.85 -6.13 15.90
N THR A 34 0.07 -7.21 15.89
CA THR A 34 -1.36 -7.14 16.18
C THR A 34 -1.54 -6.74 17.64
N ARG A 35 -2.21 -5.62 17.86
CA ARG A 35 -2.56 -5.08 19.18
C ARG A 35 -4.07 -5.08 19.35
N GLN A 36 -4.52 -5.31 20.58
CA GLN A 36 -5.94 -5.26 20.89
C GLN A 36 -6.33 -3.82 21.24
N VAL A 37 -7.49 -3.38 20.76
CA VAL A 37 -8.05 -2.07 21.10
C VAL A 37 -8.60 -2.11 22.52
N CYS A 38 -8.12 -1.17 23.34
CA CYS A 38 -8.51 -1.00 24.75
C CYS A 38 -9.44 0.22 24.96
N ALA A 39 -9.64 1.06 23.94
CA ALA A 39 -10.66 2.11 23.97
C ALA A 39 -12.06 1.54 23.75
N GLN A 40 -13.09 2.20 24.31
CA GLN A 40 -14.48 1.87 24.01
C GLN A 40 -14.79 2.08 22.52
N SER A 41 -14.25 3.15 21.94
CA SER A 41 -14.34 3.47 20.51
C SER A 41 -13.05 4.11 20.04
N LEU A 42 -12.52 3.63 18.92
CA LEU A 42 -11.31 4.15 18.28
C LEU A 42 -11.57 4.38 16.79
N TYR A 43 -11.48 5.63 16.34
CA TYR A 43 -11.76 5.99 14.95
C TYR A 43 -10.60 5.62 14.03
N VAL A 44 -10.93 4.88 12.97
CA VAL A 44 -10.04 4.64 11.83
C VAL A 44 -10.21 5.79 10.85
N ARG A 45 -9.10 6.37 10.39
CA ARG A 45 -9.08 7.55 9.51
C ARG A 45 -8.29 7.29 8.24
N ALA A 46 -8.69 7.91 7.14
CA ALA A 46 -8.00 7.75 5.84
C ALA A 46 -6.58 8.34 5.85
N THR A 47 -6.39 9.42 6.60
CA THR A 47 -5.07 10.02 6.87
C THR A 47 -4.95 10.33 8.35
N ALA A 48 -3.74 10.53 8.85
CA ALA A 48 -3.51 11.01 10.21
C ALA A 48 -4.30 12.32 10.44
N ALA A 49 -5.15 12.34 11.47
CA ALA A 49 -6.11 13.43 11.75
C ALA A 49 -7.16 13.74 10.66
N GLY A 50 -7.23 12.93 9.60
CA GLY A 50 -8.16 13.13 8.48
C GLY A 50 -9.57 12.61 8.73
N VAL A 51 -10.32 12.39 7.65
CA VAL A 51 -11.70 11.91 7.70
C VAL A 51 -11.80 10.52 8.35
N ILE A 52 -12.86 10.32 9.15
CA ILE A 52 -13.18 9.03 9.77
C ILE A 52 -13.78 8.12 8.72
N ILE A 53 -13.26 6.90 8.61
CA ILE A 53 -13.66 5.87 7.65
C ILE A 53 -14.12 4.57 8.33
N GLY A 54 -14.08 4.53 9.66
CA GLY A 54 -14.51 3.38 10.43
C GLY A 54 -14.34 3.60 11.92
N THR A 55 -14.87 2.67 12.72
CA THR A 55 -14.70 2.65 14.17
C THR A 55 -14.36 1.24 14.61
N LEU A 56 -13.28 1.12 15.38
CA LEU A 56 -12.94 -0.07 16.15
C LEU A 56 -13.49 0.06 17.57
N TYR A 57 -13.86 -1.05 18.17
CA TYR A 57 -14.36 -1.12 19.53
C TYR A 57 -13.41 -1.90 20.43
N TYR A 58 -13.68 -1.83 21.72
CA TYR A 58 -12.95 -2.63 22.72
C TYR A 58 -12.93 -4.12 22.32
N GLY A 59 -11.74 -4.71 22.30
CA GLY A 59 -11.54 -6.11 21.92
C GLY A 59 -11.25 -6.35 20.43
N ASP A 60 -11.48 -5.36 19.57
CA ASP A 60 -11.05 -5.46 18.17
C ASP A 60 -9.52 -5.46 18.07
N ASN A 61 -9.00 -5.92 16.93
CA ASN A 61 -7.57 -6.04 16.68
C ASN A 61 -7.09 -5.03 15.63
N PHE A 62 -5.86 -4.54 15.79
CA PHE A 62 -5.20 -3.66 14.85
C PHE A 62 -3.77 -4.13 14.59
N ALA A 63 -3.46 -4.53 13.36
CA ALA A 63 -2.08 -4.86 12.97
C ALA A 63 -1.30 -3.58 12.71
N VAL A 64 -0.43 -3.22 13.64
CA VAL A 64 0.41 -2.03 13.54
C VAL A 64 1.49 -2.24 12.48
N ASP A 65 1.52 -1.35 11.49
CA ASP A 65 2.60 -1.26 10.50
C ASP A 65 3.63 -0.21 10.90
N HIS A 66 3.24 1.07 10.98
CA HIS A 66 4.18 2.14 11.37
C HIS A 66 3.52 3.25 12.17
N TYR A 67 4.37 4.14 12.71
CA TYR A 67 3.93 5.34 13.42
C TYR A 67 4.18 6.58 12.56
N SER A 68 3.30 7.56 12.66
CA SER A 68 3.56 8.90 12.13
C SER A 68 4.85 9.50 12.71
N PRO A 69 5.50 10.48 12.04
CA PRO A 69 6.71 11.12 12.55
C PRO A 69 6.58 11.71 13.97
N SER A 70 5.39 12.23 14.31
CA SER A 70 5.09 12.76 15.65
C SER A 70 4.70 11.69 16.68
N ARG A 71 4.57 10.42 16.25
CA ARG A 71 4.11 9.27 17.03
C ARG A 71 2.72 9.41 17.64
N GLN A 72 1.94 10.41 17.21
CA GLN A 72 0.56 10.63 17.65
C GLN A 72 -0.44 9.69 16.97
N TRP A 73 -0.06 9.17 15.80
CA TRP A 73 -0.89 8.29 14.97
C TRP A 73 -0.17 7.00 14.63
N VAL A 74 -0.94 5.92 14.53
CA VAL A 74 -0.50 4.58 14.16
C VAL A 74 -1.21 4.17 12.88
N TYR A 75 -0.45 3.77 11.88
CA TYR A 75 -0.96 3.20 10.64
C TYR A 75 -0.93 1.68 10.72
N GLY A 76 -1.92 1.04 10.13
CA GLY A 76 -2.04 -0.40 10.14
C GLY A 76 -3.37 -0.89 9.61
N HIS A 77 -3.57 -2.20 9.72
CA HIS A 77 -4.80 -2.86 9.30
C HIS A 77 -5.79 -2.97 10.46
N ALA A 78 -6.99 -2.43 10.27
CA ALA A 78 -8.07 -2.48 11.24
C ALA A 78 -8.92 -3.75 11.07
N TYR A 79 -8.68 -4.75 11.91
CA TYR A 79 -9.53 -5.95 11.97
C TYR A 79 -10.84 -5.69 12.73
N GLY A 80 -11.83 -6.55 12.53
CA GLY A 80 -13.17 -6.37 13.13
C GLY A 80 -14.14 -5.76 12.12
N ASN A 81 -14.91 -4.76 12.55
CA ASN A 81 -16.01 -4.17 11.75
C ASN A 81 -15.57 -3.36 10.52
N VAL A 82 -14.31 -2.91 10.48
CA VAL A 82 -13.82 -2.02 9.43
C VAL A 82 -13.15 -2.81 8.30
N HIS A 83 -12.27 -3.77 8.64
CA HIS A 83 -11.54 -4.63 7.71
C HIS A 83 -10.79 -3.88 6.60
N GLN A 84 -10.15 -2.75 6.95
CA GLN A 84 -9.43 -1.90 6.01
C GLN A 84 -8.21 -1.24 6.67
N ASP A 85 -7.26 -0.80 5.86
CA ASP A 85 -6.10 -0.06 6.36
C ASP A 85 -6.45 1.39 6.69
N GLY A 86 -5.82 1.94 7.73
CA GLY A 86 -5.99 3.33 8.08
C GLY A 86 -5.18 3.78 9.29
N TRP A 87 -5.47 5.00 9.72
CA TRP A 87 -4.81 5.66 10.83
C TRP A 87 -5.70 5.67 12.06
N VAL A 88 -5.16 5.26 13.20
CA VAL A 88 -5.80 5.40 14.51
C VAL A 88 -4.94 6.25 15.43
N GLN A 89 -5.57 6.87 16.44
CA GLN A 89 -4.83 7.62 17.44
C GLN A 89 -3.98 6.65 18.28
N ASN A 90 -2.74 7.03 18.58
CA ASN A 90 -1.86 6.23 19.42
C ASN A 90 -2.29 6.28 20.90
N GLY A 91 -1.93 5.26 21.68
CA GLY A 91 -2.18 5.19 23.13
C GLY A 91 -3.47 4.48 23.54
N TRP A 92 -4.20 3.88 22.59
CA TRP A 92 -5.49 3.20 22.84
C TRP A 92 -5.42 1.68 22.72
N PHE A 93 -4.21 1.13 22.74
CA PHE A 93 -3.96 -0.30 22.67
C PHE A 93 -3.62 -0.89 24.03
N CYS A 94 -4.02 -2.13 24.20
CA CYS A 94 -3.34 -3.11 25.05
C CYS A 94 -2.21 -3.73 24.19
#